data_AF-A0A554QSL2-F1
#
_entry.id   AF-A0A554QSL2-F1
#
_cell.length_a   1.000
_cell.length_b   1.000
_cell.length_c   1.000
_cell.angle_alpha   90.00
_cell.angle_beta   90.00
_cell.angle_gamma   90.00
#
_symmetry.space_group_name_H-M   'P 1'
#
loop_
_entity.id
_entity.type
_entity.pdbx_description
1 polymer ?
#
loop_
_entity_poly.entity_id
_entity_poly.type
_entity_poly.pdbx_seq_one_letter_code
_entity_poly.pdbx_strand_id
1 'polypeptide(L)'
;MGENVAPTPTATPPRKRLVHRLPTPLRQHWKLAATFIAFVAVLAIVFGDSRVRPYITGDATVIASQVTENVTGTVDFFDTSVEHTFEVEFTQADYDKMIEAYETDGDKEWITADLTIDGTLVADVGVRLKGNSTLRGLQNNTSGEGGMQPPEGMELPDGVELPDGMELPDAAATTEGGAPGGMGGRGGMVTLSADDPASLPLLISFDKYVSGRAYQGMTQLSVRPGSPVLNEAMALSLTAESGQPTQRYSYAVYSVNGSETQTRLILEHPDDGYANSLFDSDGVLYKADANSSFTYQGDDQTTYVDQFKQINGEGSQDLQPIISFLKWLDSASDEQFDAELADWVDVDSFARYVATQNLLVNSDDMAGPGKNYYLWYDLDSKKISVVSWDLNLALSGNSEAGPHDSISMGGGGGFGAAQQGATTEGAEPQGAAPQGGGARGGRMRPQAAAPTDGTAPTDGTAAAGGAGGMGGGMGGGMGGNQLKERFLASTAFTETYDSAYRELYEQLFSSGRALEVLDDVAASIPLSDGLTEQALATEVETMRARLQARTDALADDPVMAG
;
A
#
# COMPACT_ATOMS: atom_id res chain seq x y z
N MET A 1 -80.28 76.30 19.95
CA MET A 1 -81.62 75.71 19.73
C MET A 1 -81.58 74.93 18.43
N GLY A 2 -82.04 73.69 18.42
CA GLY A 2 -82.35 72.97 17.18
C GLY A 2 -81.57 71.68 16.98
N GLU A 3 -82.06 70.62 17.61
CA GLU A 3 -81.80 69.19 17.34
C GLU A 3 -82.15 68.74 15.92
N ASN A 4 -81.69 67.50 15.65
CA ASN A 4 -82.13 66.49 14.67
C ASN A 4 -81.67 66.65 13.22
N VAL A 5 -80.91 65.65 12.74
CA VAL A 5 -81.40 64.60 11.82
C VAL A 5 -80.45 63.38 11.92
N ALA A 6 -80.96 62.19 12.25
CA ALA A 6 -80.31 60.88 12.01
C ALA A 6 -80.43 60.51 10.51
N PRO A 7 -79.53 59.67 9.91
CA PRO A 7 -79.93 58.26 9.74
C PRO A 7 -78.82 57.19 9.46
N THR A 8 -79.26 55.91 9.51
CA THR A 8 -78.90 54.67 8.76
C THR A 8 -77.61 53.84 9.03
N PRO A 9 -77.72 52.48 9.18
CA PRO A 9 -76.59 51.56 9.35
C PRO A 9 -76.04 51.00 8.03
N THR A 10 -74.74 50.66 7.97
CA THR A 10 -74.12 49.95 6.83
C THR A 10 -73.11 48.85 7.22
N ALA A 11 -73.45 47.63 6.79
CA ALA A 11 -72.66 46.50 6.28
C ALA A 11 -71.34 46.03 6.95
N THR A 12 -71.34 44.75 7.36
CA THR A 12 -70.19 43.93 7.77
C THR A 12 -69.24 43.63 6.59
N PRO A 13 -67.90 43.73 6.75
CA PRO A 13 -66.94 43.53 5.66
C PRO A 13 -66.68 42.05 5.32
N PRO A 14 -66.38 41.71 4.05
CA PRO A 14 -66.29 40.33 3.57
C PRO A 14 -64.96 39.63 3.93
N ARG A 15 -65.01 38.31 4.12
CA ARG A 15 -63.84 37.43 4.35
C ARG A 15 -62.86 37.46 3.17
N LYS A 16 -61.59 37.81 3.45
CA LYS A 16 -60.50 37.81 2.45
C LYS A 16 -60.22 36.39 1.95
N ARG A 17 -60.28 36.20 0.62
CA ARG A 17 -59.98 34.91 -0.05
C ARG A 17 -58.49 34.55 0.12
N LEU A 18 -58.18 33.26 0.26
CA LEU A 18 -56.82 32.68 0.41
C LEU A 18 -55.83 33.12 -0.68
N VAL A 19 -56.34 33.56 -1.83
CA VAL A 19 -55.64 34.22 -2.93
C VAL A 19 -55.09 35.60 -2.52
N HIS A 20 -54.77 35.87 -1.26
CA HIS A 20 -54.04 37.09 -0.82
C HIS A 20 -52.82 36.77 0.07
N ARG A 21 -52.47 35.49 0.23
CA ARG A 21 -51.32 35.05 1.05
C ARG A 21 -50.09 34.63 0.25
N LEU A 22 -50.20 34.46 -1.06
CA LEU A 22 -49.07 34.11 -1.93
C LEU A 22 -48.40 35.38 -2.49
N PRO A 23 -47.06 35.48 -2.45
CA PRO A 23 -46.30 36.60 -3.01
C PRO A 23 -46.65 36.85 -4.48
N THR A 24 -46.74 38.12 -4.86
CA THR A 24 -47.03 38.59 -6.22
C THR A 24 -46.17 37.95 -7.33
N PRO A 25 -44.84 37.78 -7.19
CA PRO A 25 -44.04 37.14 -8.24
C PRO A 25 -44.42 35.68 -8.46
N LEU A 26 -44.82 34.96 -7.40
CA LEU A 26 -45.27 33.58 -7.49
C LEU A 26 -46.57 33.44 -8.31
N ARG A 27 -47.40 34.48 -8.35
CA ARG A 27 -48.65 34.50 -9.13
C ARG A 27 -48.48 34.92 -10.57
N GLN A 28 -47.49 35.76 -10.85
CA GLN A 28 -47.19 36.17 -12.22
C GLN A 28 -46.43 35.06 -12.96
N HIS A 29 -45.56 34.33 -12.23
CA HIS A 29 -44.73 33.28 -12.80
C HIS A 29 -45.14 31.86 -12.38
N TRP A 30 -46.36 31.68 -11.86
CA TRP A 30 -46.84 30.36 -11.38
C TRP A 30 -46.75 29.27 -12.46
N LYS A 31 -46.94 29.63 -13.74
CA LYS A 31 -46.79 28.70 -14.86
C LYS A 31 -45.35 28.22 -15.01
N LEU A 32 -44.36 29.09 -14.83
CA LEU A 32 -42.94 28.71 -14.88
C LEU A 32 -42.57 27.83 -13.68
N ALA A 33 -43.03 28.19 -12.48
CA ALA A 33 -42.81 27.38 -11.28
C ALA A 33 -43.47 25.99 -11.41
N ALA A 34 -44.71 25.94 -11.89
CA ALA A 34 -45.41 24.68 -12.14
C ALA A 34 -44.75 23.86 -13.26
N THR A 35 -44.27 24.51 -14.31
CA THR A 35 -43.53 23.85 -15.40
C THR A 35 -42.20 23.30 -14.91
N PHE A 36 -41.48 24.05 -14.07
CA PHE A 36 -40.22 23.58 -13.47
C PHE A 36 -40.44 22.41 -12.52
N ILE A 37 -41.45 22.47 -11.64
CA ILE A 37 -41.81 21.36 -10.76
C ILE A 37 -42.24 20.13 -11.58
N ALA A 38 -43.04 20.31 -12.63
CA ALA A 38 -43.43 19.22 -13.52
C ALA A 38 -42.22 18.64 -14.27
N PHE A 39 -41.30 19.49 -14.73
CA PHE A 39 -40.07 19.07 -15.38
C PHE A 39 -39.16 18.26 -14.44
N VAL A 40 -38.96 18.73 -13.21
CA VAL A 40 -38.19 18.00 -12.18
C VAL A 40 -38.87 16.69 -11.81
N ALA A 41 -40.20 16.66 -11.67
CA ALA A 41 -40.94 15.44 -11.41
C ALA A 41 -40.85 14.45 -12.59
N VAL A 42 -40.90 14.92 -13.83
CA VAL A 42 -40.67 14.10 -15.02
C VAL A 42 -39.24 13.58 -15.05
N LEU A 43 -38.24 14.41 -14.75
CA LEU A 43 -36.86 13.95 -14.66
C LEU A 43 -36.68 12.89 -13.56
N ALA A 44 -37.28 13.07 -12.38
CA ALA A 44 -37.21 12.10 -11.30
C ALA A 44 -37.97 10.80 -11.63
N ILE A 45 -39.08 10.86 -12.36
CA ILE A 45 -39.82 9.65 -12.77
C ILE A 45 -39.13 8.92 -13.93
N VAL A 46 -38.58 9.67 -14.89
CA VAL A 46 -37.94 9.11 -16.09
C VAL A 46 -36.51 8.64 -15.80
N PHE A 47 -35.77 9.39 -14.98
CA PHE A 47 -34.35 9.14 -14.71
C PHE A 47 -34.04 8.80 -13.25
N GLY A 48 -35.00 8.83 -12.32
CA GLY A 48 -34.74 8.56 -10.89
C GLY A 48 -34.25 7.14 -10.60
N ASP A 49 -34.69 6.16 -11.39
CA ASP A 49 -34.19 4.77 -11.34
C ASP A 49 -33.02 4.52 -12.31
N SER A 50 -32.72 5.48 -13.19
CA SER A 50 -31.65 5.36 -14.18
C SER A 50 -30.35 5.92 -13.61
N ARG A 51 -29.54 5.05 -13.03
CA ARG A 51 -28.16 5.40 -12.66
C ARG A 51 -27.38 5.69 -13.95
N VAL A 52 -27.06 6.96 -14.21
CA VAL A 52 -26.15 7.32 -15.31
C VAL A 52 -24.78 6.74 -14.97
N ARG A 53 -24.37 5.70 -15.70
CA ARG A 53 -23.04 5.10 -15.61
C ARG A 53 -22.25 5.66 -16.80
N PRO A 54 -21.42 6.71 -16.61
CA PRO A 54 -20.58 7.19 -17.69
C PRO A 54 -19.51 6.14 -17.95
N TYR A 55 -19.70 5.31 -18.98
CA TYR A 55 -18.64 4.47 -19.50
C TYR A 55 -17.83 5.31 -20.46
N ILE A 56 -16.55 5.50 -20.15
CA ILE A 56 -15.66 6.13 -21.09
C ILE A 56 -15.06 5.02 -21.95
N THR A 57 -15.39 5.04 -23.23
CA THR A 57 -14.84 4.14 -24.25
C THR A 57 -14.21 5.03 -25.31
N GLY A 58 -13.16 5.75 -24.90
CA GLY A 58 -12.34 6.55 -25.80
C GLY A 58 -11.45 5.67 -26.67
N ASP A 59 -10.92 6.24 -27.76
CA ASP A 59 -9.88 5.58 -28.55
C ASP A 59 -8.67 5.33 -27.65
N ALA A 60 -8.23 4.07 -27.58
CA ALA A 60 -7.23 3.59 -26.64
C ALA A 60 -5.80 3.97 -27.04
N THR A 61 -5.61 4.65 -28.16
CA THR A 61 -4.33 5.28 -28.52
C THR A 61 -3.99 6.29 -27.43
N VAL A 62 -3.22 5.82 -26.46
CA VAL A 62 -3.02 6.43 -25.16
C VAL A 62 -2.51 7.85 -25.35
N ILE A 63 -3.20 8.84 -24.80
CA ILE A 63 -2.62 10.17 -24.60
C ILE A 63 -1.68 10.01 -23.41
N ALA A 64 -0.51 9.40 -23.64
CA ALA A 64 0.64 9.59 -22.78
C ALA A 64 0.82 11.11 -22.61
N SER A 65 1.17 11.55 -21.40
CA SER A 65 1.53 12.94 -21.16
C SER A 65 2.53 13.35 -22.23
N GLN A 66 2.13 14.28 -23.10
CA GLN A 66 2.91 14.59 -24.28
C GLN A 66 4.24 15.18 -23.82
N VAL A 67 5.32 14.42 -23.98
CA VAL A 67 6.66 14.92 -23.75
C VAL A 67 6.97 15.93 -24.87
N THR A 68 6.93 17.21 -24.51
CA THR A 68 7.24 18.33 -25.41
C THR A 68 8.65 18.85 -25.19
N GLU A 69 9.22 18.61 -24.01
CA GLU A 69 10.59 18.93 -23.65
C GLU A 69 11.23 17.70 -23.02
N ASN A 70 12.18 17.07 -23.70
CA ASN A 70 12.90 15.92 -23.15
C ASN A 70 14.35 16.31 -22.85
N VAL A 71 14.69 16.47 -21.57
CA VAL A 71 16.06 16.68 -21.12
C VAL A 71 16.83 15.38 -21.32
N THR A 72 17.85 15.41 -22.17
CA THR A 72 18.60 14.19 -22.54
C THR A 72 19.60 13.74 -21.48
N GLY A 73 20.12 14.65 -20.66
CA GLY A 73 21.25 14.35 -19.78
C GLY A 73 22.57 14.18 -20.54
N THR A 74 23.63 13.82 -19.82
CA THR A 74 24.98 13.57 -20.36
C THR A 74 25.24 12.08 -20.63
N VAL A 75 24.57 11.20 -19.89
CA VAL A 75 24.66 9.74 -19.94
C VAL A 75 23.28 9.14 -19.62
N ASP A 76 23.02 7.90 -20.03
CA ASP A 76 21.81 7.18 -19.62
C ASP A 76 21.80 7.03 -18.09
N PHE A 77 20.73 7.49 -17.43
CA PHE A 77 20.67 7.52 -15.97
C PHE A 77 20.63 6.13 -15.33
N PHE A 78 20.26 5.09 -16.10
CA PHE A 78 20.24 3.71 -15.63
C PHE A 78 21.45 2.89 -16.12
N ASP A 79 22.49 3.55 -16.66
CA ASP A 79 23.75 2.89 -16.99
C ASP A 79 24.55 2.57 -15.72
N THR A 80 24.43 1.33 -15.25
CA THR A 80 25.10 0.85 -14.04
C THR A 80 26.63 0.79 -14.13
N SER A 81 27.22 1.07 -15.31
CA SER A 81 28.66 1.15 -15.48
C SER A 81 29.24 2.53 -15.17
N VAL A 82 28.39 3.52 -14.89
CA VAL A 82 28.76 4.90 -14.61
C VAL A 82 28.35 5.28 -13.18
N GLU A 83 29.24 5.99 -12.50
CA GLU A 83 28.91 6.62 -11.22
C GLU A 83 28.07 7.88 -11.48
N HIS A 84 26.84 7.90 -10.96
CA HIS A 84 25.93 9.03 -11.11
C HIS A 84 25.99 9.99 -9.92
N THR A 85 25.76 11.28 -10.18
CA THR A 85 25.51 12.29 -9.13
C THR A 85 24.09 12.81 -9.22
N PHE A 86 23.45 13.02 -8.07
CA PHE A 86 22.07 13.46 -7.97
C PHE A 86 21.90 14.49 -6.85
N GLU A 87 21.87 15.77 -7.21
CA GLU A 87 21.86 16.89 -6.27
C GLU A 87 20.52 17.61 -6.32
N VAL A 88 19.85 17.74 -5.18
CA VAL A 88 18.57 18.43 -5.06
C VAL A 88 18.76 19.73 -4.29
N GLU A 89 18.29 20.84 -4.84
CA GLU A 89 18.35 22.15 -4.19
C GLU A 89 16.95 22.76 -4.07
N PHE A 90 16.54 23.16 -2.87
CA PHE A 90 15.28 23.86 -2.64
C PHE A 90 15.40 24.85 -1.50
N THR A 91 14.47 25.80 -1.43
CA THR A 91 14.48 26.80 -0.37
C THR A 91 14.07 26.18 0.97
N GLN A 92 14.72 26.58 2.06
CA GLN A 92 14.34 26.16 3.41
C GLN A 92 12.86 26.48 3.70
N ALA A 93 12.38 27.65 3.24
CA ALA A 93 11.00 28.07 3.47
C ALA A 93 9.96 27.16 2.78
N ASP A 94 10.28 26.54 1.65
CA ASP A 94 9.37 25.59 1.01
C ASP A 94 9.49 24.21 1.65
N TYR A 95 10.69 23.79 2.02
CA TYR A 95 10.91 22.57 2.80
C TYR A 95 10.13 22.57 4.11
N ASP A 96 10.23 23.65 4.90
CA ASP A 96 9.54 23.79 6.19
C ASP A 96 8.02 23.63 6.01
N LYS A 97 7.44 24.21 4.95
CA LYS A 97 6.00 24.04 4.63
C LYS A 97 5.65 22.60 4.28
N MET A 98 6.48 21.93 3.48
CA MET A 98 6.26 20.54 3.10
C MET A 98 6.27 19.63 4.32
N ILE A 99 7.20 19.85 5.25
CA ILE A 99 7.27 19.10 6.51
C ILE A 99 6.07 19.44 7.41
N GLU A 100 5.75 20.73 7.61
CA GLU A 100 4.62 21.17 8.44
C GLU A 100 3.29 20.60 7.94
N ALA A 101 3.04 20.60 6.62
CA ALA A 101 1.84 20.02 6.03
C ALA A 101 1.74 18.51 6.30
N TYR A 102 2.87 17.79 6.21
CA TYR A 102 2.89 16.35 6.46
C TYR A 102 2.72 16.00 7.95
N GLU A 103 3.36 16.75 8.85
CA GLU A 103 3.24 16.54 10.29
C GLU A 103 1.85 16.91 10.81
N THR A 104 1.23 17.96 10.27
CA THR A 104 -0.08 18.44 10.70
C THR A 104 -1.22 17.61 10.15
N ASP A 105 -1.25 17.40 8.84
CA ASP A 105 -2.40 16.83 8.14
C ASP A 105 -2.07 15.49 7.44
N GLY A 106 -0.80 15.11 7.37
CA GLY A 106 -0.35 13.96 6.56
C GLY A 106 -0.24 14.29 5.07
N ASP A 107 -0.38 15.56 4.70
CA ASP A 107 -0.35 16.02 3.33
C ASP A 107 1.07 16.04 2.77
N LYS A 108 1.23 15.47 1.58
CA LYS A 108 2.53 15.37 0.89
C LYS A 108 2.60 16.43 -0.18
N GLU A 109 2.69 17.69 0.27
CA GLU A 109 2.71 18.85 -0.62
C GLU A 109 3.92 18.85 -1.56
N TRP A 110 3.71 19.41 -2.75
CA TRP A 110 4.76 19.61 -3.73
C TRP A 110 5.45 20.96 -3.51
N ILE A 111 6.78 20.95 -3.54
CA ILE A 111 7.63 22.13 -3.54
C ILE A 111 8.44 22.22 -4.83
N THR A 112 8.86 23.43 -5.18
CA THR A 112 9.78 23.66 -6.29
C THR A 112 11.21 23.41 -5.84
N ALA A 113 11.99 22.72 -6.66
CA ALA A 113 13.41 22.48 -6.48
C ALA A 113 14.15 22.60 -7.82
N ASP A 114 15.46 22.77 -7.74
CA ASP A 114 16.39 22.56 -8.83
C ASP A 114 17.07 21.21 -8.66
N LEU A 115 17.20 20.46 -9.74
CA LEU A 115 17.83 19.13 -9.73
C LEU A 115 19.02 19.12 -10.67
N THR A 116 20.19 18.68 -10.19
CA THR A 116 21.36 18.44 -11.04
C THR A 116 21.65 16.95 -11.09
N ILE A 117 21.55 16.36 -12.28
CA ILE A 117 21.88 14.95 -12.55
C ILE A 117 23.10 14.90 -13.47
N ASP A 118 24.21 14.34 -13.02
CA ASP A 118 25.46 14.19 -13.78
C ASP A 118 25.93 15.52 -14.43
N GLY A 119 25.81 16.61 -13.66
CA GLY A 119 26.12 17.98 -14.09
C GLY A 119 25.06 18.63 -14.99
N THR A 120 23.97 17.95 -15.31
CA THR A 120 22.84 18.51 -16.06
C THR A 120 21.82 19.11 -15.09
N LEU A 121 21.75 20.45 -15.06
CA LEU A 121 20.75 21.18 -14.29
C LEU A 121 19.36 21.11 -14.96
N VAL A 122 18.36 20.73 -14.19
CA VAL A 122 16.94 20.76 -14.50
C VAL A 122 16.25 21.61 -13.43
N ALA A 123 15.99 22.87 -13.77
CA ALA A 123 15.36 23.82 -12.86
C ALA A 123 13.84 23.61 -12.77
N ASP A 124 13.22 24.13 -11.71
CA ASP A 124 11.76 24.14 -11.50
C ASP A 124 11.11 22.73 -11.50
N VAL A 125 11.78 21.72 -10.94
CA VAL A 125 11.17 20.40 -10.73
C VAL A 125 10.26 20.41 -9.50
N GLY A 126 9.29 19.51 -9.49
CA GLY A 126 8.49 19.21 -8.30
C GLY A 126 9.17 18.19 -7.41
N VAL A 127 9.19 18.44 -6.11
CA VAL A 127 9.63 17.49 -5.09
C VAL A 127 8.55 17.35 -4.03
N ARG A 128 8.28 16.12 -3.57
CA ARG A 128 7.43 15.87 -2.39
C ARG A 128 7.86 14.62 -1.64
N LEU A 129 7.38 14.47 -0.40
CA LEU A 129 7.53 13.23 0.36
C LEU A 129 6.83 12.03 -0.31
N LYS A 130 7.43 10.85 -0.21
CA LYS A 130 6.93 9.59 -0.77
C LYS A 130 6.87 8.47 0.28
N GLY A 131 5.86 7.61 0.15
CA GLY A 131 5.67 6.43 1.00
C GLY A 131 4.61 6.64 2.08
N ASN A 132 3.96 5.57 2.53
CA ASN A 132 2.95 5.63 3.59
C ASN A 132 3.57 5.17 4.91
N SER A 133 3.94 3.89 5.00
CA SER A 133 4.51 3.28 6.20
C SER A 133 5.86 3.88 6.57
N THR A 134 6.71 4.17 5.59
CA THR A 134 8.05 4.75 5.80
C THR A 134 7.99 6.10 6.49
N LEU A 135 7.03 6.96 6.12
CA LEU A 135 6.90 8.31 6.67
C LEU A 135 6.18 8.36 8.04
N ARG A 136 5.56 7.27 8.51
CA ARG A 136 4.84 7.28 9.82
C ARG A 136 5.75 7.61 11.00
N GLY A 137 7.06 7.34 10.88
CA GLY A 137 8.04 7.72 11.88
C GLY A 137 8.15 9.23 12.09
N LEU A 138 7.94 10.03 11.05
CA LEU A 138 8.06 11.49 11.11
C LEU A 138 6.86 12.12 11.85
N GLN A 139 5.63 11.62 11.65
CA GLN A 139 4.44 12.12 12.35
C GLN A 139 4.46 11.87 13.87
N ASN A 140 5.22 10.87 14.33
CA ASN A 140 5.28 10.54 15.76
C ASN A 140 6.27 11.42 16.53
N ASN A 141 7.20 12.10 15.85
CA ASN A 141 8.14 13.02 16.49
C ASN A 141 7.46 14.28 17.04
N THR A 142 6.30 14.67 16.51
CA THR A 142 5.48 15.79 17.01
C THR A 142 4.78 15.50 18.34
N SER A 143 4.83 14.24 18.83
CA SER A 143 4.36 13.87 20.17
C SER A 143 5.48 13.80 21.22
N GLY A 144 6.71 14.15 20.83
CA GLY A 144 7.95 13.90 21.58
C GLY A 144 8.50 15.07 22.39
N GLU A 145 7.88 16.25 22.38
CA GLU A 145 8.21 17.37 23.27
C GLU A 145 7.40 17.37 24.59
N GLY A 146 6.96 16.17 24.99
CA GLY A 146 6.38 15.89 26.30
C GLY A 146 7.34 15.06 27.14
N GLY A 147 8.58 15.50 27.28
CA GLY A 147 9.43 14.99 28.36
C GLY A 147 8.66 15.19 29.66
N MET A 148 8.18 14.10 30.27
CA MET A 148 7.65 14.12 31.63
C MET A 148 8.80 14.53 32.55
N GLN A 149 9.00 15.83 32.67
CA GLN A 149 9.71 16.42 33.78
C GLN A 149 8.88 16.04 35.01
N PRO A 150 9.39 15.19 35.92
CA PRO A 150 8.65 14.92 37.13
C PRO A 150 8.44 16.26 37.85
N PRO A 151 7.22 16.60 38.27
CA PRO A 151 6.98 17.86 38.95
C PRO A 151 7.85 17.89 40.21
N GLU A 152 8.68 18.93 40.34
CA GLU A 152 9.47 19.16 41.54
C GLU A 152 8.54 19.23 42.76
N GLY A 153 8.77 18.35 43.74
CA GLY A 153 8.15 18.44 45.07
C GLY A 153 7.18 17.33 45.48
N MET A 154 7.21 16.14 44.87
CA MET A 154 6.46 15.00 45.43
C MET A 154 7.36 14.13 46.33
N GLU A 155 7.31 14.37 47.64
CA GLU A 155 7.88 13.45 48.64
C GLU A 155 7.07 12.14 48.64
N LEU A 156 7.76 11.00 48.50
CA LEU A 156 7.17 9.68 48.64
C LEU A 156 6.77 9.44 50.11
N PRO A 157 5.57 8.89 50.40
CA PRO A 157 5.19 8.55 51.76
C PRO A 157 6.06 7.41 52.31
N ASP A 158 6.60 7.60 53.51
CA ASP A 158 7.36 6.58 54.24
C ASP A 158 6.53 5.32 54.50
N GLY A 159 7.08 4.15 54.16
CA GLY A 159 6.62 2.86 54.70
C GLY A 159 6.32 1.73 53.71
N VAL A 160 6.90 1.72 52.51
CA VAL A 160 6.83 0.54 51.62
C VAL A 160 8.15 -0.21 51.66
N GLU A 161 8.21 -1.29 52.44
CA GLU A 161 9.30 -2.28 52.37
C GLU A 161 9.14 -3.14 51.10
N LEU A 162 10.17 -3.18 50.27
CA LEU A 162 10.27 -4.07 49.11
C LEU A 162 10.68 -5.48 49.58
N PRO A 163 10.12 -6.57 49.01
CA PRO A 163 10.54 -7.94 49.36
C PRO A 163 11.98 -8.24 48.92
N ASP A 164 12.75 -8.89 49.80
CA ASP A 164 14.14 -9.28 49.57
C ASP A 164 14.30 -10.18 48.32
N GLY A 165 15.21 -9.79 47.41
CA GLY A 165 15.68 -10.63 46.31
C GLY A 165 15.75 -9.99 44.92
N MET A 166 15.53 -8.68 44.80
CA MET A 166 15.66 -7.98 43.52
C MET A 166 16.94 -7.12 43.51
N GLU A 167 18.02 -7.64 42.91
CA GLU A 167 19.20 -6.83 42.58
C GLU A 167 18.88 -5.96 41.34
N LEU A 168 18.96 -4.64 41.51
CA LEU A 168 19.01 -3.67 40.41
C LEU A 168 20.46 -3.56 39.93
N PRO A 169 20.76 -3.68 38.62
CA PRO A 169 22.11 -3.39 38.13
C PRO A 169 22.39 -1.89 38.22
N ASP A 170 23.54 -1.55 38.80
CA ASP A 170 24.06 -0.20 38.97
C ASP A 170 24.16 0.56 37.64
N ALA A 171 23.61 1.78 37.64
CA ALA A 171 23.92 2.79 36.64
C ALA A 171 25.34 3.31 36.89
N ALA A 172 26.28 2.98 36.01
CA ALA A 172 27.55 3.69 35.93
C ALA A 172 28.18 3.66 34.54
N ALA A 173 28.61 4.86 34.14
CA ALA A 173 29.73 5.17 33.26
C ALA A 173 29.51 5.09 31.74
N THR A 174 29.14 6.25 31.21
CA THR A 174 29.59 6.76 29.91
C THR A 174 31.04 6.39 29.61
N THR A 175 31.26 5.62 28.54
CA THR A 175 32.55 5.52 27.87
C THR A 175 32.34 5.80 26.38
N GLU A 176 32.97 6.88 25.92
CA GLU A 176 33.20 7.18 24.51
C GLU A 176 34.01 6.05 23.87
N GLY A 177 33.66 5.68 22.63
CA GLY A 177 34.46 4.84 21.76
C GLY A 177 34.18 3.34 21.86
N GLY A 178 33.18 2.88 21.09
CA GLY A 178 32.94 1.45 20.86
C GLY A 178 32.18 1.24 19.57
N ALA A 179 32.85 0.73 18.54
CA ALA A 179 32.25 0.29 17.29
C ALA A 179 31.17 -0.77 17.55
N PRO A 180 30.00 -0.73 16.90
CA PRO A 180 28.99 -1.77 17.07
C PRO A 180 29.30 -2.94 16.13
N GLY A 181 29.99 -3.94 16.65
CA GLY A 181 30.00 -5.27 16.07
C GLY A 181 28.90 -6.14 16.69
N GLY A 182 28.07 -6.75 15.84
CA GLY A 182 27.45 -8.05 16.13
C GLY A 182 26.06 -8.05 16.75
N MET A 183 25.03 -7.74 15.95
CA MET A 183 23.74 -8.43 16.04
C MET A 183 23.11 -8.45 14.64
N GLY A 184 23.32 -9.54 13.92
CA GLY A 184 22.64 -9.81 12.66
C GLY A 184 21.15 -9.98 12.87
N GLY A 185 20.36 -9.58 11.87
CA GLY A 185 18.94 -9.92 11.78
C GLY A 185 17.98 -8.89 12.38
N ARG A 186 18.13 -7.61 12.04
CA ARG A 186 17.00 -6.67 12.03
C ARG A 186 17.15 -5.84 10.78
N GLY A 187 16.34 -6.11 9.75
CA GLY A 187 16.33 -5.33 8.51
C GLY A 187 16.37 -3.85 8.86
N GLY A 188 17.38 -3.14 8.34
CA GLY A 188 17.73 -1.81 8.77
C GLY A 188 16.49 -0.93 8.84
N MET A 189 16.10 -0.52 10.05
CA MET A 189 15.10 0.54 10.17
C MET A 189 15.75 1.79 9.62
N VAL A 190 15.34 2.14 8.41
CA VAL A 190 15.69 3.39 7.76
C VAL A 190 15.39 4.51 8.73
N THR A 191 16.43 5.20 9.18
CA THR A 191 16.28 6.34 10.10
C THR A 191 15.98 7.56 9.26
N LEU A 192 14.75 8.07 9.39
CA LEU A 192 14.31 9.32 8.77
C LEU A 192 14.43 10.45 9.79
N SER A 193 14.83 11.62 9.34
CA SER A 193 14.84 12.83 10.15
C SER A 193 14.35 14.02 9.33
N ALA A 194 13.40 14.79 9.87
CA ALA A 194 13.00 16.06 9.27
C ALA A 194 14.15 17.09 9.31
N ASP A 195 15.12 16.94 10.21
CA ASP A 195 16.32 17.79 10.27
C ASP A 195 17.38 17.39 9.23
N ASP A 196 17.25 16.21 8.61
CA ASP A 196 18.10 15.74 7.52
C ASP A 196 17.23 15.50 6.26
N PRO A 197 17.02 16.52 5.42
CA PRO A 197 16.24 16.38 4.20
C PRO A 197 16.78 15.30 3.26
N ALA A 198 18.10 15.03 3.31
CA ALA A 198 18.71 14.00 2.49
C ALA A 198 18.31 12.59 2.95
N SER A 199 17.89 12.40 4.20
CA SER A 199 17.36 11.15 4.75
C SER A 199 16.02 10.71 4.14
N LEU A 200 15.25 11.67 3.61
CA LEU A 200 13.83 11.50 3.33
C LEU A 200 13.56 10.77 2.00
N PRO A 201 12.50 9.94 1.92
CA PRO A 201 12.02 9.40 0.67
C PRO A 201 11.30 10.49 -0.15
N LEU A 202 11.78 10.72 -1.37
CA LEU A 202 11.24 11.77 -2.25
C LEU A 202 10.64 11.19 -3.53
N LEU A 203 9.62 11.87 -4.03
CA LEU A 203 9.18 11.74 -5.43
C LEU A 203 9.54 13.04 -6.14
N ILE A 204 10.28 12.91 -7.23
CA ILE A 204 10.66 13.98 -8.13
C ILE A 204 9.74 13.94 -9.34
N SER A 205 9.24 15.09 -9.78
CA SER A 205 8.42 15.24 -10.99
C SER A 205 8.97 16.37 -11.84
N PHE A 206 9.40 16.03 -13.05
CA PHE A 206 9.96 16.97 -14.02
C PHE A 206 8.88 17.87 -14.64
N ASP A 207 7.66 17.37 -14.70
CA ASP A 207 6.52 18.01 -15.35
C ASP A 207 5.59 18.77 -14.39
N LYS A 208 5.87 18.73 -13.07
CA LYS A 208 4.99 19.32 -12.04
C LYS A 208 4.70 20.79 -12.27
N TYR A 209 5.74 21.57 -12.57
CA TYR A 209 5.65 23.02 -12.78
C TYR A 209 5.96 23.42 -14.22
N VAL A 210 6.55 22.52 -15.02
CA VAL A 210 6.79 22.72 -16.45
C VAL A 210 6.12 21.61 -17.24
N SER A 211 4.89 21.87 -17.71
CA SER A 211 4.09 20.86 -18.41
C SER A 211 4.81 20.26 -19.61
N GLY A 212 4.79 18.93 -19.71
CA GLY A 212 5.37 18.18 -20.82
C GLY A 212 6.89 18.04 -20.76
N ARG A 213 7.54 18.41 -19.65
CA ARG A 213 8.96 18.13 -19.42
C ARG A 213 9.18 16.71 -18.92
N ALA A 214 10.16 16.04 -19.52
CA ALA A 214 10.67 14.75 -19.07
C ALA A 214 12.20 14.80 -18.98
N TYR A 215 12.77 13.89 -18.20
CA TYR A 215 14.20 13.59 -18.20
C TYR A 215 14.38 12.19 -18.76
N GLN A 216 15.06 12.07 -19.91
CA GLN A 216 15.25 10.80 -20.62
C GLN A 216 13.95 10.03 -20.87
N GLY A 217 12.87 10.76 -21.16
CA GLY A 217 11.53 10.22 -21.39
C GLY A 217 10.71 9.94 -20.14
N MET A 218 11.30 10.04 -18.94
CA MET A 218 10.60 9.84 -17.66
C MET A 218 10.05 11.15 -17.13
N THR A 219 8.81 11.16 -16.63
CA THR A 219 8.26 12.35 -15.96
C THR A 219 8.55 12.35 -14.46
N GLN A 220 8.81 11.19 -13.86
CA GLN A 220 9.02 11.05 -12.42
C GLN A 220 10.12 10.06 -12.03
N LEU A 221 10.83 10.38 -10.94
CA LEU A 221 11.81 9.51 -10.29
C LEU A 221 11.52 9.38 -8.80
N SER A 222 11.71 8.19 -8.23
CA SER A 222 11.55 7.92 -6.81
C SER A 222 12.91 7.75 -6.13
N VAL A 223 13.19 8.56 -5.11
CA VAL A 223 14.40 8.42 -4.27
C VAL A 223 14.05 7.57 -3.06
N ARG A 224 14.71 6.42 -2.91
CA ARG A 224 14.50 5.52 -1.77
C ARG A 224 15.26 6.02 -0.55
N PRO A 225 14.68 5.88 0.65
CA PRO A 225 15.40 6.23 1.86
C PRO A 225 16.27 5.04 2.32
N GLY A 226 17.31 5.33 3.08
CA GLY A 226 18.31 4.32 3.48
C GLY A 226 19.44 4.14 2.46
N SER A 227 20.52 3.49 2.90
CA SER A 227 21.72 3.24 2.09
C SER A 227 22.35 1.91 2.51
N PRO A 228 22.75 1.02 1.58
CA PRO A 228 22.54 1.10 0.13
C PRO A 228 21.20 0.50 -0.35
N VAL A 229 20.32 0.00 0.52
CA VAL A 229 19.04 -0.63 0.07
C VAL A 229 19.27 -1.79 -0.92
N LEU A 230 20.35 -2.55 -0.71
CA LEU A 230 20.81 -3.61 -1.61
C LEU A 230 19.75 -4.69 -1.87
N ASN A 231 18.88 -4.94 -0.88
CA ASN A 231 17.82 -5.93 -1.00
C ASN A 231 16.78 -5.56 -2.07
N GLU A 232 16.42 -4.28 -2.22
CA GLU A 232 15.49 -3.85 -3.27
C GLU A 232 16.14 -3.89 -4.65
N ALA A 233 17.39 -3.41 -4.75
CA ALA A 233 18.17 -3.47 -5.99
C ALA A 233 18.32 -4.92 -6.50
N MET A 234 18.62 -5.87 -5.60
CA MET A 234 18.65 -7.29 -5.92
C MET A 234 17.29 -7.83 -6.36
N ALA A 235 16.21 -7.50 -5.65
CA ALA A 235 14.88 -7.97 -5.98
C ALA A 235 14.39 -7.45 -7.33
N LEU A 236 14.67 -6.17 -7.66
CA LEU A 236 14.39 -5.59 -8.97
C LEU A 236 15.19 -6.29 -10.07
N SER A 237 16.49 -6.48 -9.86
CA SER A 237 17.36 -7.15 -10.83
C SER A 237 16.94 -8.60 -11.11
N LEU A 238 16.65 -9.38 -10.07
CA LEU A 238 16.19 -10.76 -10.24
C LEU A 238 14.81 -10.85 -10.89
N THR A 239 13.92 -9.88 -10.61
CA THR A 239 12.63 -9.79 -11.32
C THR A 239 12.85 -9.49 -12.81
N ALA A 240 13.76 -8.58 -13.16
CA ALA A 240 14.10 -8.30 -14.55
C ALA A 240 14.73 -9.51 -15.26
N GLU A 241 15.67 -10.20 -14.62
CA GLU A 241 16.31 -11.42 -15.13
C GLU A 241 15.29 -12.54 -15.40
N SER A 242 14.24 -12.63 -14.59
CA SER A 242 13.14 -13.57 -14.80
C SER A 242 12.23 -13.26 -16.00
N GLY A 243 12.48 -12.15 -16.70
CA GLY A 243 11.68 -11.67 -17.83
C GLY A 243 10.36 -11.01 -17.42
N GLN A 244 10.16 -10.75 -16.12
CA GLN A 244 8.96 -10.07 -15.64
C GLN A 244 9.14 -8.54 -15.66
N PRO A 245 8.09 -7.78 -15.96
CA PRO A 245 8.15 -6.33 -15.91
C PRO A 245 8.47 -5.83 -14.51
N THR A 246 9.39 -4.87 -14.42
CA THR A 246 9.84 -4.26 -13.16
C THR A 246 10.41 -2.87 -13.42
N GLN A 247 10.70 -2.13 -12.35
CA GLN A 247 11.25 -0.78 -12.45
C GLN A 247 12.76 -0.81 -12.69
N ARG A 248 13.25 0.08 -13.55
CA ARG A 248 14.68 0.38 -13.67
C ARG A 248 15.14 1.19 -12.46
N TYR A 249 16.42 1.06 -12.11
CA TYR A 249 17.02 1.81 -11.02
C TYR A 249 18.48 2.14 -11.31
N SER A 250 19.00 3.14 -10.60
CA SER A 250 20.42 3.44 -10.55
C SER A 250 20.81 3.85 -9.14
N TYR A 251 22.09 3.67 -8.83
CA TYR A 251 22.70 4.22 -7.63
C TYR A 251 23.33 5.57 -7.94
N ALA A 252 23.18 6.53 -7.03
CA ALA A 252 23.79 7.84 -7.17
C ALA A 252 24.42 8.33 -5.87
N VAL A 253 25.49 9.11 -6.01
CA VAL A 253 25.99 9.99 -4.96
C VAL A 253 25.01 11.15 -4.84
N TYR A 254 24.28 11.16 -3.73
CA TYR A 254 23.11 12.01 -3.51
C TYR A 254 23.39 13.06 -2.43
N SER A 255 22.94 14.30 -2.67
CA SER A 255 22.97 15.36 -1.66
C SER A 255 21.75 16.28 -1.80
N VAL A 256 21.43 16.96 -0.69
CA VAL A 256 20.38 17.98 -0.67
C VAL A 256 20.96 19.27 -0.10
N ASN A 257 20.79 20.40 -0.80
CA ASN A 257 21.26 21.73 -0.35
C ASN A 257 22.75 21.75 0.09
N GLY A 258 23.60 20.96 -0.58
CA GLY A 258 25.03 20.85 -0.27
C GLY A 258 25.36 20.11 1.02
N SER A 259 24.46 19.24 1.51
CA SER A 259 24.71 18.33 2.63
C SER A 259 25.89 17.38 2.37
N GLU A 260 26.33 16.67 3.41
CA GLU A 260 27.18 15.48 3.23
C GLU A 260 26.53 14.48 2.27
N THR A 261 27.36 13.78 1.50
CA THR A 261 26.89 12.91 0.42
C THR A 261 26.44 11.55 0.95
N GLN A 262 25.31 11.05 0.45
CA GLN A 262 24.77 9.74 0.76
C GLN A 262 24.64 8.91 -0.52
N THR A 263 24.94 7.62 -0.48
CA THR A 263 24.61 6.73 -1.60
C THR A 263 23.12 6.38 -1.55
N ARG A 264 22.37 6.67 -2.62
CA ARG A 264 20.93 6.43 -2.72
C ARG A 264 20.55 5.56 -3.91
N LEU A 265 19.53 4.74 -3.70
CA LEU A 265 18.85 4.01 -4.77
C LEU A 265 17.73 4.89 -5.35
N ILE A 266 17.78 5.15 -6.66
CA ILE A 266 16.80 5.99 -7.37
C ILE A 266 16.13 5.14 -8.46
N LEU A 267 14.80 5.12 -8.49
CA LEU A 267 14.02 4.25 -9.37
C LEU A 267 13.19 5.08 -10.35
N GLU A 268 12.99 4.50 -11.53
CA GLU A 268 11.88 4.88 -12.40
C GLU A 268 10.55 4.77 -11.64
N HIS A 269 9.77 5.85 -11.64
CA HIS A 269 8.44 5.81 -11.05
C HIS A 269 7.44 5.26 -12.07
N PRO A 270 6.54 4.33 -11.71
CA PRO A 270 5.47 3.87 -12.60
C PRO A 270 4.41 4.97 -12.84
N ASP A 271 4.76 5.91 -13.71
CA ASP A 271 3.89 6.92 -14.29
C ASP A 271 3.22 6.39 -15.57
N ASP A 272 2.52 7.27 -16.30
CA ASP A 272 1.87 6.90 -17.55
C ASP A 272 2.87 6.50 -18.65
N GLY A 273 4.04 7.14 -18.72
CA GLY A 273 5.14 6.77 -19.61
C GLY A 273 5.63 5.34 -19.36
N TYR A 274 5.85 4.97 -18.10
CA TYR A 274 6.14 3.59 -17.72
C TYR A 274 5.01 2.64 -18.12
N ALA A 275 3.75 2.96 -17.80
CA ALA A 275 2.61 2.11 -18.12
C ALA A 275 2.51 1.82 -19.63
N ASN A 276 2.78 2.83 -20.47
CA ASN A 276 2.70 2.70 -21.93
C ASN A 276 3.90 2.01 -22.59
N SER A 277 4.97 1.77 -21.85
CA SER A 277 6.16 1.03 -22.32
C SER A 277 6.29 -0.34 -21.67
N LEU A 278 5.38 -0.68 -20.76
CA LEU A 278 5.47 -1.86 -19.91
C LEU A 278 5.30 -3.18 -20.69
N PHE A 279 4.39 -3.17 -21.67
CA PHE A 279 4.07 -4.29 -22.54
C PHE A 279 3.97 -3.82 -23.98
N ASP A 280 4.15 -4.72 -24.93
CA ASP A 280 3.99 -4.44 -26.36
C ASP A 280 2.52 -4.18 -26.75
N SER A 281 1.58 -4.68 -25.95
CA SER A 281 0.14 -4.48 -26.14
C SER A 281 -0.35 -3.20 -25.48
N ASP A 282 -1.45 -2.66 -26.00
CA ASP A 282 -2.13 -1.54 -25.35
C ASP A 282 -2.85 -2.01 -24.09
N GLY A 283 -2.75 -1.26 -23.00
CA GLY A 283 -3.37 -1.62 -21.73
C GLY A 283 -3.46 -0.48 -20.73
N VAL A 284 -4.14 -0.78 -19.62
CA VAL A 284 -4.35 0.17 -18.51
C VAL A 284 -3.69 -0.37 -17.25
N LEU A 285 -2.82 0.43 -16.66
CA LEU A 285 -2.15 0.09 -15.41
C LEU A 285 -2.91 0.72 -14.23
N TYR A 286 -3.28 -0.10 -13.25
CA TYR A 286 -3.95 0.31 -12.02
C TYR A 286 -3.06 -0.01 -10.82
N LYS A 287 -2.73 1.00 -10.02
CA LYS A 287 -2.00 0.80 -8.76
C LYS A 287 -2.97 0.47 -7.64
N ALA A 288 -2.72 -0.59 -6.88
CA ALA A 288 -3.41 -0.78 -5.62
C ALA A 288 -2.89 0.21 -4.56
N ASP A 289 -3.83 0.86 -3.85
CA ASP A 289 -3.48 1.64 -2.67
C ASP A 289 -3.46 0.75 -1.42
N ALA A 290 -2.78 1.20 -0.37
CA ALA A 290 -2.60 0.44 0.87
C ALA A 290 -3.93 0.18 1.62
N ASN A 291 -4.96 0.97 1.33
CA ASN A 291 -6.32 0.76 1.85
C ASN A 291 -7.15 -0.24 1.01
N SER A 292 -6.62 -0.73 -0.11
CA SER A 292 -7.35 -1.60 -1.03
C SER A 292 -7.71 -2.91 -0.35
N SER A 293 -9.00 -3.24 -0.35
CA SER A 293 -9.48 -4.51 0.19
C SER A 293 -9.37 -5.64 -0.82
N PHE A 294 -9.25 -5.33 -2.12
CA PHE A 294 -9.35 -6.29 -3.22
C PHE A 294 -10.63 -7.15 -3.15
N THR A 295 -11.75 -6.54 -2.76
CA THR A 295 -13.07 -7.20 -2.68
C THR A 295 -14.13 -6.45 -3.45
N TYR A 296 -15.15 -7.17 -3.91
CA TYR A 296 -16.31 -6.55 -4.57
C TYR A 296 -17.19 -5.82 -3.56
N GLN A 297 -17.47 -4.55 -3.82
CA GLN A 297 -18.24 -3.63 -2.97
C GLN A 297 -19.40 -2.98 -3.72
N GLY A 298 -19.87 -3.62 -4.80
CA GLY A 298 -20.92 -3.12 -5.68
C GLY A 298 -20.39 -2.50 -6.98
N ASP A 299 -21.30 -2.13 -7.88
CA ASP A 299 -20.97 -1.59 -9.22
C ASP A 299 -20.60 -0.09 -9.20
N ASP A 300 -20.56 0.57 -8.03
CA ASP A 300 -20.26 2.00 -7.96
C ASP A 300 -18.76 2.25 -8.04
N GLN A 301 -18.30 2.82 -9.15
CA GLN A 301 -16.87 3.08 -9.37
C GLN A 301 -16.26 4.00 -8.31
N THR A 302 -17.06 4.92 -7.74
CA THR A 302 -16.58 5.86 -6.71
C THR A 302 -16.17 5.15 -5.42
N THR A 303 -16.62 3.92 -5.19
CA THR A 303 -16.15 3.09 -4.07
C THR A 303 -14.70 2.64 -4.23
N TYR A 304 -14.18 2.62 -5.45
CA TYR A 304 -12.87 2.03 -5.78
C TYR A 304 -11.80 3.05 -6.12
N VAL A 305 -12.15 4.33 -6.35
CA VAL A 305 -11.18 5.37 -6.76
C VAL A 305 -10.07 5.60 -5.74
N ASP A 306 -10.37 5.41 -4.45
CA ASP A 306 -9.38 5.53 -3.37
C ASP A 306 -8.59 4.23 -3.13
N GLN A 307 -8.97 3.13 -3.78
CA GLN A 307 -8.36 1.80 -3.64
C GLN A 307 -7.50 1.42 -4.85
N PHE A 308 -7.86 1.90 -6.03
CA PHE A 308 -7.14 1.66 -7.28
C PHE A 308 -6.93 2.97 -8.02
N LYS A 309 -5.68 3.41 -8.09
CA LYS A 309 -5.29 4.56 -8.89
C LYS A 309 -5.00 4.11 -10.32
N GLN A 310 -5.80 4.57 -11.28
CA GLN A 310 -5.48 4.42 -12.70
C GLN A 310 -4.26 5.29 -13.06
N ILE A 311 -3.28 4.72 -13.74
CA ILE A 311 -2.00 5.38 -14.04
C ILE A 311 -2.00 5.99 -15.44
N ASN A 312 -2.53 5.29 -16.43
CA ASN A 312 -2.66 5.75 -17.81
C ASN A 312 -4.10 5.61 -18.32
N GLY A 313 -4.40 6.23 -19.46
CA GLY A 313 -5.73 6.14 -20.08
C GLY A 313 -6.84 6.87 -19.31
N GLU A 314 -6.50 7.76 -18.37
CA GLU A 314 -7.48 8.57 -17.64
C GLU A 314 -8.42 9.30 -18.61
N GLY A 315 -9.72 9.26 -18.34
CA GLY A 315 -10.71 9.89 -19.22
C GLY A 315 -10.88 9.19 -20.58
N SER A 316 -10.30 8.01 -20.79
CA SER A 316 -10.55 7.12 -21.93
C SER A 316 -11.01 5.72 -21.52
N GLN A 317 -10.59 5.29 -20.32
CA GLN A 317 -10.93 4.04 -19.64
C GLN A 317 -11.35 4.35 -18.21
N ASP A 318 -12.03 3.40 -17.57
CA ASP A 318 -12.54 3.54 -16.20
C ASP A 318 -12.16 2.31 -15.33
N LEU A 319 -12.67 2.23 -14.09
CA LEU A 319 -12.36 1.12 -13.17
C LEU A 319 -13.24 -0.12 -13.42
N GLN A 320 -14.12 -0.10 -14.42
CA GLN A 320 -15.08 -1.17 -14.67
C GLN A 320 -14.44 -2.54 -14.92
N PRO A 321 -13.27 -2.67 -15.61
CA PRO A 321 -12.61 -3.97 -15.75
C PRO A 321 -12.26 -4.61 -14.41
N ILE A 322 -11.69 -3.83 -13.48
CA ILE A 322 -11.33 -4.29 -12.14
C ILE A 322 -12.58 -4.66 -11.35
N ILE A 323 -13.62 -3.81 -11.39
CA ILE A 323 -14.88 -4.07 -10.68
C ILE A 323 -15.57 -5.34 -11.20
N SER A 324 -15.55 -5.56 -12.52
CA SER A 324 -16.15 -6.73 -13.15
C SER A 324 -15.40 -8.00 -12.77
N PHE A 325 -14.07 -7.93 -12.71
CA PHE A 325 -13.23 -9.02 -12.24
C PHE A 325 -13.49 -9.34 -10.76
N LEU A 326 -13.51 -8.34 -9.87
CA LEU A 326 -13.79 -8.53 -8.46
C LEU A 326 -15.18 -9.13 -8.23
N LYS A 327 -16.18 -8.71 -9.01
CA LYS A 327 -17.54 -9.25 -8.97
C LYS A 327 -17.59 -10.73 -9.36
N TRP A 328 -16.88 -11.11 -10.42
CA TRP A 328 -16.74 -12.51 -10.79
C TRP A 328 -16.01 -13.29 -9.69
N LEU A 329 -14.88 -12.80 -9.20
CA LEU A 329 -14.08 -13.45 -8.16
C LEU A 329 -14.85 -13.70 -6.86
N ASP A 330 -15.71 -12.75 -6.46
CA ASP A 330 -16.58 -12.83 -5.28
C ASP A 330 -17.69 -13.87 -5.42
N SER A 331 -18.20 -14.08 -6.64
CA SER A 331 -19.36 -14.95 -6.90
C SER A 331 -19.01 -16.33 -7.46
N ALA A 332 -17.82 -16.52 -8.00
CA ALA A 332 -17.37 -17.76 -8.60
C ALA A 332 -17.17 -18.86 -7.53
N SER A 333 -17.82 -20.02 -7.71
CA SER A 333 -17.48 -21.23 -6.96
C SER A 333 -16.04 -21.68 -7.24
N ASP A 334 -15.51 -22.63 -6.48
CA ASP A 334 -14.15 -23.14 -6.73
C ASP A 334 -14.06 -23.84 -8.10
N GLU A 335 -15.10 -24.57 -8.51
CA GLU A 335 -15.15 -25.18 -9.84
C GLU A 335 -15.20 -24.14 -10.96
N GLN A 336 -15.90 -23.03 -10.74
CA GLN A 336 -15.93 -21.93 -11.72
C GLN A 336 -14.61 -21.17 -11.75
N PHE A 337 -13.99 -20.95 -10.60
CA PHE A 337 -12.67 -20.33 -10.53
C PHE A 337 -11.64 -21.15 -11.30
N ASP A 338 -11.59 -22.47 -11.09
CA ASP A 338 -10.68 -23.37 -11.79
C ASP A 338 -10.91 -23.37 -13.31
N ALA A 339 -12.17 -23.32 -13.74
CA ALA A 339 -12.53 -23.39 -15.16
C ALA A 339 -12.41 -22.05 -15.90
N GLU A 340 -12.64 -20.92 -15.23
CA GLU A 340 -12.85 -19.62 -15.85
C GLU A 340 -11.77 -18.58 -15.49
N LEU A 341 -10.84 -18.84 -14.55
CA LEU A 341 -9.80 -17.86 -14.18
C LEU A 341 -9.00 -17.36 -15.40
N ALA A 342 -8.72 -18.24 -16.34
CA ALA A 342 -7.97 -17.92 -17.55
C ALA A 342 -8.69 -16.96 -18.51
N ASP A 343 -9.99 -16.72 -18.32
CA ASP A 343 -10.75 -15.70 -19.06
C ASP A 343 -10.53 -14.29 -18.49
N TRP A 344 -10.04 -14.20 -17.25
CA TRP A 344 -9.88 -12.94 -16.52
C TRP A 344 -8.42 -12.57 -16.26
N VAL A 345 -7.57 -13.56 -16.02
CA VAL A 345 -6.17 -13.39 -15.61
C VAL A 345 -5.26 -14.12 -16.58
N ASP A 346 -4.10 -13.53 -16.87
CA ASP A 346 -3.00 -14.29 -17.47
C ASP A 346 -2.42 -15.22 -16.41
N VAL A 347 -2.86 -16.48 -16.43
CA VAL A 347 -2.57 -17.48 -15.39
C VAL A 347 -1.08 -17.81 -15.32
N ASP A 348 -0.38 -17.88 -16.44
CA ASP A 348 1.04 -18.19 -16.49
C ASP A 348 1.86 -17.01 -15.93
N SER A 349 1.51 -15.78 -16.34
CA SER A 349 2.08 -14.56 -15.76
C SER A 349 1.85 -14.48 -14.25
N PHE A 350 0.64 -14.81 -13.79
CA PHE A 350 0.32 -14.80 -12.37
C PHE A 350 1.08 -15.87 -11.57
N ALA A 351 1.23 -17.07 -12.10
CA ALA A 351 2.02 -18.14 -11.48
C ALA A 351 3.48 -17.71 -11.29
N ARG A 352 4.09 -17.11 -12.32
CA ARG A 352 5.46 -16.58 -12.27
C ARG A 352 5.60 -15.45 -11.26
N TYR A 353 4.62 -14.53 -11.21
CA TYR A 353 4.59 -13.47 -10.19
C TYR A 353 4.58 -14.07 -8.78
N VAL A 354 3.65 -14.98 -8.48
CA VAL A 354 3.52 -15.58 -7.14
C VAL A 354 4.78 -16.35 -6.74
N ALA A 355 5.35 -17.13 -7.67
CA ALA A 355 6.58 -17.87 -7.44
C ALA A 355 7.78 -16.95 -7.18
N THR A 356 7.88 -15.85 -7.94
CA THR A 356 8.95 -14.85 -7.76
C THR A 356 8.86 -14.17 -6.40
N GLN A 357 7.66 -13.75 -5.96
CA GLN A 357 7.49 -13.15 -4.64
C GLN A 357 7.87 -14.11 -3.51
N ASN A 358 7.58 -15.42 -3.65
CA ASN A 358 8.02 -16.43 -2.68
C ASN A 358 9.54 -16.66 -2.74
N LEU A 359 10.13 -16.83 -3.92
CA LEU A 359 11.58 -17.01 -4.11
C LEU A 359 12.38 -15.85 -3.51
N LEU A 360 11.90 -14.62 -3.71
CA LEU A 360 12.45 -13.41 -3.13
C LEU A 360 12.09 -13.22 -1.65
N VAL A 361 11.29 -14.11 -1.05
CA VAL A 361 10.87 -14.05 0.35
C VAL A 361 10.25 -12.67 0.68
N ASN A 362 9.43 -12.15 -0.23
CA ASN A 362 8.78 -10.86 -0.06
C ASN A 362 7.47 -11.00 0.72
N SER A 363 7.47 -10.55 1.98
CA SER A 363 6.29 -10.58 2.83
C SER A 363 5.30 -9.45 2.55
N ASP A 364 5.69 -8.45 1.76
CA ASP A 364 4.89 -7.24 1.51
C ASP A 364 4.43 -7.12 0.06
N ASP A 365 4.18 -8.25 -0.60
CA ASP A 365 3.65 -8.31 -1.96
C ASP A 365 2.14 -7.96 -2.03
N MET A 366 1.42 -8.42 -3.05
CA MET A 366 -0.03 -8.18 -3.18
C MET A 366 -0.87 -8.64 -1.98
N ALA A 367 -0.41 -9.67 -1.25
CA ALA A 367 -1.08 -10.17 -0.05
C ALA A 367 -0.54 -9.51 1.23
N GLY A 368 0.56 -8.76 1.12
CA GLY A 368 1.15 -8.02 2.21
C GLY A 368 0.27 -6.88 2.77
N PRO A 369 0.67 -6.30 3.91
CA PRO A 369 0.01 -5.14 4.50
C PRO A 369 0.10 -3.87 3.64
N GLY A 370 1.16 -3.71 2.84
CA GLY A 370 1.41 -2.55 1.98
C GLY A 370 0.63 -2.56 0.67
N LYS A 371 0.13 -3.73 0.24
CA LYS A 371 -0.55 -3.94 -1.05
C LYS A 371 0.31 -3.49 -2.22
N ASN A 372 1.57 -3.91 -2.26
CA ASN A 372 2.54 -3.41 -3.22
C ASN A 372 2.47 -4.14 -4.57
N TYR A 373 1.47 -3.80 -5.38
CA TYR A 373 1.30 -4.32 -6.73
C TYR A 373 0.54 -3.35 -7.63
N TYR A 374 0.70 -3.56 -8.94
CA TYR A 374 -0.18 -3.01 -9.96
C TYR A 374 -0.94 -4.12 -10.67
N LEU A 375 -2.06 -3.77 -11.28
CA LEU A 375 -2.83 -4.60 -12.20
C LEU A 375 -2.73 -3.99 -13.59
N TRP A 376 -2.20 -4.75 -14.54
CA TRP A 376 -2.24 -4.42 -15.95
C TRP A 376 -3.47 -5.05 -16.58
N TYR A 377 -4.39 -4.25 -17.11
CA TYR A 377 -5.50 -4.71 -17.92
C TYR A 377 -5.17 -4.56 -19.39
N ASP A 378 -4.94 -5.67 -20.05
CA ASP A 378 -4.60 -5.73 -21.46
C ASP A 378 -5.85 -5.50 -22.32
N LEU A 379 -5.82 -4.53 -23.23
CA LEU A 379 -6.98 -4.14 -24.02
C LEU A 379 -7.26 -5.07 -25.20
N ASP A 380 -6.33 -5.94 -25.58
CA ASP A 380 -6.53 -6.90 -26.66
C ASP A 380 -7.13 -8.22 -26.15
N SER A 381 -6.44 -8.84 -25.19
CA SER A 381 -6.83 -10.09 -24.55
C SER A 381 -7.94 -9.92 -23.51
N LYS A 382 -8.13 -8.70 -22.98
CA LYS A 382 -9.06 -8.39 -21.88
C LYS A 382 -8.71 -9.12 -20.57
N LYS A 383 -7.44 -9.48 -20.39
CA LYS A 383 -6.93 -10.16 -19.19
C LYS A 383 -6.15 -9.23 -18.28
N ILE A 384 -6.06 -9.62 -17.01
CA ILE A 384 -5.30 -8.94 -15.98
C ILE A 384 -3.96 -9.67 -15.76
N SER A 385 -2.87 -8.91 -15.73
CA SER A 385 -1.56 -9.34 -15.21
C SER A 385 -1.22 -8.56 -13.93
N VAL A 386 -0.49 -9.20 -13.01
CA VAL A 386 -0.02 -8.55 -11.78
C VAL A 386 1.44 -8.13 -11.95
N VAL A 387 1.75 -6.89 -11.60
CA VAL A 387 3.09 -6.31 -11.76
C VAL A 387 3.64 -5.92 -10.38
N SER A 388 4.88 -6.35 -10.13
CA SER A 388 5.60 -6.10 -8.87
C SER A 388 5.79 -4.61 -8.59
N TRP A 389 5.67 -4.24 -7.33
CA TRP A 389 5.95 -2.91 -6.82
C TRP A 389 6.58 -2.99 -5.44
N ASP A 390 7.34 -1.96 -5.07
CA ASP A 390 7.91 -1.76 -3.72
C ASP A 390 8.56 -3.01 -3.13
N LEU A 391 9.64 -3.48 -3.76
CA LEU A 391 10.37 -4.68 -3.33
C LEU A 391 11.34 -4.38 -2.16
N ASN A 392 11.12 -3.29 -1.43
CA ASN A 392 11.99 -2.83 -0.35
C ASN A 392 12.02 -3.77 0.87
N LEU A 393 11.08 -4.71 0.96
CA LEU A 393 11.04 -5.76 1.98
C LEU A 393 11.33 -7.16 1.44
N ALA A 394 11.59 -7.28 0.13
CA ALA A 394 12.10 -8.50 -0.44
C ALA A 394 13.47 -8.85 0.13
N LEU A 395 13.80 -10.14 0.10
CA LEU A 395 15.04 -10.73 0.57
C LEU A 395 15.34 -10.36 2.03
N SER A 396 14.33 -10.18 2.87
CA SER A 396 14.48 -9.83 4.29
C SER A 396 13.89 -10.87 5.25
N GLY A 397 13.13 -11.83 4.73
CA GLY A 397 12.46 -12.89 5.51
C GLY A 397 13.27 -14.17 5.69
N ASN A 398 12.57 -15.26 6.02
CA ASN A 398 13.16 -16.58 6.21
C ASN A 398 13.59 -17.23 4.88
N SER A 399 14.90 -17.34 4.65
CA SER A 399 15.46 -18.00 3.46
C SER A 399 15.08 -19.49 3.33
N GLU A 400 14.64 -20.14 4.41
CA GLU A 400 14.28 -21.57 4.42
C GLU A 400 12.82 -21.84 4.02
N ALA A 401 12.01 -20.81 3.73
CA ALA A 401 10.58 -20.99 3.43
C ALA A 401 10.36 -21.79 2.13
N GLY A 402 9.65 -22.91 2.18
CA GLY A 402 9.37 -23.74 1.00
C GLY A 402 8.43 -23.06 -0.02
N PRO A 403 8.26 -23.66 -1.20
CA PRO A 403 7.40 -23.11 -2.27
C PRO A 403 5.95 -22.89 -1.86
N HIS A 404 5.41 -23.70 -0.95
CA HIS A 404 4.03 -23.57 -0.46
C HIS A 404 3.93 -22.95 0.94
N ASP A 405 5.06 -22.55 1.53
CA ASP A 405 5.06 -21.89 2.83
C ASP A 405 4.56 -20.44 2.70
N SER A 406 3.85 -19.97 3.72
CA SER A 406 3.46 -18.57 3.79
C SER A 406 4.66 -17.69 4.11
N ILE A 407 4.85 -16.64 3.30
CA ILE A 407 5.83 -15.61 3.58
C ILE A 407 5.17 -14.56 4.47
N SER A 408 5.71 -14.35 5.68
CA SER A 408 5.14 -13.38 6.63
C SER A 408 6.19 -12.41 7.17
N MET A 409 5.71 -11.23 7.56
CA MET A 409 6.53 -10.16 8.11
C MET A 409 6.83 -10.48 9.59
N GLY A 410 7.86 -11.31 9.84
CA GLY A 410 8.36 -11.60 11.18
C GLY A 410 8.56 -13.09 11.44
N GLY A 411 9.82 -13.49 11.63
CA GLY A 411 10.16 -14.83 12.12
C GLY A 411 11.37 -15.45 11.44
N GLY A 412 12.54 -14.81 11.55
CA GLY A 412 13.77 -15.60 11.62
C GLY A 412 13.75 -16.35 12.95
N GLY A 413 13.31 -17.61 12.93
CA GLY A 413 13.41 -18.52 14.08
C GLY A 413 12.19 -19.40 14.32
N GLY A 414 12.26 -20.64 13.82
CA GLY A 414 11.84 -21.83 14.57
C GLY A 414 10.38 -22.28 14.50
N PHE A 415 10.22 -23.53 14.05
CA PHE A 415 9.08 -24.43 14.18
C PHE A 415 7.95 -24.27 13.15
N GLY A 416 8.08 -25.03 12.07
CA GLY A 416 6.94 -25.48 11.28
C GLY A 416 5.93 -26.20 12.16
N ALA A 417 4.69 -25.73 12.14
CA ALA A 417 3.54 -26.52 12.51
C ALA A 417 3.04 -27.20 11.24
N ALA A 418 3.57 -28.41 10.99
CA ALA A 418 3.00 -29.33 10.03
C ALA A 418 1.52 -29.57 10.37
N GLN A 419 0.62 -29.05 9.55
CA GLN A 419 -0.76 -29.47 9.53
C GLN A 419 -0.84 -30.78 8.75
N GLN A 420 -0.46 -31.89 9.38
CA GLN A 420 -0.82 -33.22 8.89
C GLN A 420 -1.96 -33.78 9.73
N GLY A 421 -3.13 -33.88 9.09
CA GLY A 421 -4.19 -34.74 9.55
C GLY A 421 -3.71 -36.19 9.51
N ALA A 422 -3.59 -36.81 10.68
CA ALA A 422 -3.40 -38.25 10.80
C ALA A 422 -4.35 -38.78 11.88
N THR A 423 -5.41 -39.43 11.42
CA THR A 423 -6.23 -40.34 12.21
C THR A 423 -5.40 -41.55 12.61
N THR A 424 -5.18 -41.79 13.90
CA THR A 424 -4.88 -43.14 14.40
C THR A 424 -5.24 -43.28 15.88
N GLU A 425 -5.98 -44.35 16.15
CA GLU A 425 -6.45 -44.80 17.46
C GLU A 425 -5.31 -45.34 18.34
N GLY A 426 -5.46 -45.13 19.66
CA GLY A 426 -5.10 -46.10 20.70
C GLY A 426 -3.63 -46.20 21.14
N ALA A 427 -3.32 -45.68 22.34
CA ALA A 427 -2.61 -46.41 23.42
C ALA A 427 -2.33 -45.48 24.62
N GLU A 428 -2.79 -45.86 25.81
CA GLU A 428 -2.24 -45.37 27.08
C GLU A 428 -0.85 -45.97 27.33
N PRO A 429 -0.02 -45.30 28.16
CA PRO A 429 0.39 -46.02 29.37
C PRO A 429 0.44 -45.17 30.66
N GLN A 430 0.44 -45.92 31.75
CA GLN A 430 0.20 -45.57 33.15
C GLN A 430 1.42 -44.96 33.88
N GLY A 431 1.15 -43.98 34.75
CA GLY A 431 1.45 -44.03 36.19
C GLY A 431 2.81 -43.56 36.73
N ALA A 432 2.81 -42.48 37.54
CA ALA A 432 3.26 -42.48 38.95
C ALA A 432 3.17 -41.06 39.58
N ALA A 433 2.45 -40.94 40.70
CA ALA A 433 2.43 -39.75 41.58
C ALA A 433 3.56 -39.83 42.64
N PRO A 434 3.85 -38.73 43.36
CA PRO A 434 3.30 -38.65 44.72
C PRO A 434 2.83 -37.24 45.17
N GLN A 435 2.28 -37.23 46.38
CA GLN A 435 1.31 -36.33 47.01
C GLN A 435 1.85 -35.10 47.75
N GLY A 436 0.94 -34.13 47.92
CA GLY A 436 0.79 -33.26 49.10
C GLY A 436 0.44 -31.82 48.69
N GLY A 437 -0.60 -31.12 49.15
CA GLY A 437 -1.70 -31.34 50.09
C GLY A 437 -2.32 -29.95 50.37
N GLY A 438 -3.64 -29.88 50.60
CA GLY A 438 -4.29 -28.71 51.24
C GLY A 438 -5.20 -27.86 50.35
N ALA A 439 -6.48 -27.85 50.70
CA ALA A 439 -7.60 -27.22 49.98
C ALA A 439 -7.91 -25.78 50.41
N ARG A 440 -8.54 -25.01 49.49
CA ARG A 440 -9.56 -23.93 49.63
C ARG A 440 -9.53 -23.14 48.31
N GLY A 441 -10.58 -22.85 47.54
CA GLY A 441 -12.03 -22.85 47.71
C GLY A 441 -12.54 -21.60 46.96
N GLY A 442 -13.47 -21.73 46.02
CA GLY A 442 -14.24 -20.58 45.48
C GLY A 442 -14.32 -20.46 43.95
N ARG A 443 -15.41 -21.00 43.38
CA ARG A 443 -15.97 -20.64 42.06
C ARG A 443 -16.76 -19.33 42.22
N MET A 444 -16.66 -18.39 41.27
CA MET A 444 -17.81 -17.58 40.80
C MET A 444 -17.52 -16.85 39.46
N ARG A 445 -18.55 -16.81 38.62
CA ARG A 445 -18.64 -16.22 37.26
C ARG A 445 -18.64 -14.68 37.28
N PRO A 446 -18.37 -13.98 36.16
CA PRO A 446 -18.84 -12.61 35.96
C PRO A 446 -20.28 -12.58 35.39
N GLN A 447 -21.04 -11.59 35.87
CA GLN A 447 -22.44 -11.32 35.61
C GLN A 447 -22.70 -10.51 34.34
N ALA A 448 -23.85 -10.78 33.74
CA ALA A 448 -24.53 -9.94 32.75
C ALA A 448 -25.30 -8.80 33.45
N ALA A 449 -25.34 -7.62 32.82
CA ALA A 449 -26.22 -6.52 33.19
C ALA A 449 -27.43 -6.47 32.24
N ALA A 450 -28.60 -6.16 32.81
CA ALA A 450 -29.92 -6.13 32.19
C ALA A 450 -30.50 -4.69 32.22
N PRO A 451 -31.61 -4.42 31.48
CA PRO A 451 -31.95 -3.11 30.89
C PRO A 451 -33.05 -2.32 31.64
N THR A 452 -33.41 -1.15 31.11
CA THR A 452 -34.57 -0.34 31.54
C THR A 452 -35.53 -0.03 30.38
N ASP A 453 -36.83 -0.16 30.64
CA ASP A 453 -37.98 -0.12 29.71
C ASP A 453 -38.76 1.22 29.67
N GLY A 454 -39.51 1.40 28.57
CA GLY A 454 -40.73 2.22 28.42
C GLY A 454 -40.65 3.29 27.33
N THR A 455 -41.50 3.43 26.30
CA THR A 455 -42.90 3.01 26.01
C THR A 455 -43.18 3.11 24.47
N ALA A 456 -44.12 2.30 23.95
CA ALA A 456 -44.58 2.20 22.53
C ALA A 456 -45.86 3.06 22.23
N PRO A 457 -46.65 2.91 21.12
CA PRO A 457 -46.49 2.28 19.77
C PRO A 457 -46.93 3.24 18.59
N THR A 458 -46.83 2.94 17.28
CA THR A 458 -47.79 2.17 16.44
C THR A 458 -47.32 1.92 14.99
N ASP A 459 -47.52 0.68 14.51
CA ASP A 459 -47.99 0.14 13.22
C ASP A 459 -47.43 0.69 11.86
N GLY A 460 -47.04 -0.12 10.87
CA GLY A 460 -47.13 -1.57 10.64
C GLY A 460 -46.87 -1.92 9.16
N THR A 461 -46.75 -3.24 8.89
CA THR A 461 -46.62 -3.98 7.59
C THR A 461 -45.18 -4.27 7.12
N ALA A 462 -44.60 -5.44 7.44
CA ALA A 462 -44.78 -6.81 6.87
C ALA A 462 -43.88 -7.03 5.62
N ALA A 463 -42.74 -7.71 5.70
CA ALA A 463 -42.47 -9.16 5.87
C ALA A 463 -42.36 -9.95 4.55
N ALA A 464 -41.13 -10.39 4.23
CA ALA A 464 -40.71 -11.65 3.60
C ALA A 464 -39.16 -11.58 3.50
N GLY A 465 -38.31 -12.49 3.97
CA GLY A 465 -38.44 -13.90 4.34
C GLY A 465 -37.42 -14.69 3.51
N GLY A 466 -36.33 -15.18 4.11
CA GLY A 466 -35.48 -16.18 3.44
C GLY A 466 -34.01 -16.26 3.86
N ALA A 467 -33.72 -17.25 4.70
CA ALA A 467 -32.53 -18.12 4.68
C ALA A 467 -31.12 -17.55 4.96
N GLY A 468 -30.72 -17.67 6.22
CA GLY A 468 -29.52 -18.38 6.69
C GLY A 468 -28.28 -18.48 5.80
N GLY A 469 -27.29 -17.65 6.09
CA GLY A 469 -25.88 -17.91 5.86
C GLY A 469 -25.12 -17.65 7.15
N MET A 470 -24.81 -18.71 7.91
CA MET A 470 -23.83 -18.67 9.01
C MET A 470 -22.57 -19.36 8.51
N GLY A 471 -21.44 -18.66 8.56
CA GLY A 471 -20.11 -19.27 8.47
C GLY A 471 -19.17 -18.50 7.55
N GLY A 472 -18.40 -17.58 8.11
CA GLY A 472 -17.36 -16.85 7.38
C GLY A 472 -16.86 -15.61 8.13
N GLY A 473 -16.73 -15.72 9.44
CA GLY A 473 -16.17 -14.66 10.28
C GLY A 473 -15.20 -15.29 11.26
N MET A 474 -13.94 -15.41 10.85
CA MET A 474 -12.82 -15.76 11.73
C MET A 474 -11.53 -15.20 11.13
N GLY A 475 -11.02 -14.13 11.75
CA GLY A 475 -9.62 -13.69 11.64
C GLY A 475 -9.35 -12.53 10.69
N GLY A 476 -9.68 -11.31 11.11
CA GLY A 476 -9.12 -10.10 10.48
C GLY A 476 -7.62 -10.01 10.78
N GLY A 477 -6.80 -10.61 9.92
CA GLY A 477 -5.38 -10.29 9.80
C GLY A 477 -5.20 -9.10 8.87
N MET A 478 -4.23 -8.22 9.15
CA MET A 478 -3.84 -7.11 8.25
C MET A 478 -3.05 -7.62 7.03
N GLY A 479 -3.58 -8.62 6.31
CA GLY A 479 -2.92 -9.30 5.19
C GLY A 479 -3.87 -10.28 4.49
N GLY A 480 -3.52 -10.67 3.27
CA GLY A 480 -4.30 -11.56 2.40
C GLY A 480 -4.63 -10.94 1.04
N ASN A 481 -4.93 -11.81 0.07
CA ASN A 481 -5.44 -11.45 -1.25
C ASN A 481 -6.22 -12.64 -1.83
N GLN A 482 -7.51 -12.44 -2.10
CA GLN A 482 -8.42 -13.53 -2.49
C GLN A 482 -7.99 -14.24 -3.78
N LEU A 483 -7.42 -13.53 -4.76
CA LEU A 483 -6.93 -14.16 -6.00
C LEU A 483 -5.76 -15.10 -5.69
N LYS A 484 -4.74 -14.62 -4.96
CA LYS A 484 -3.56 -15.40 -4.60
C LYS A 484 -3.92 -16.61 -3.72
N GLU A 485 -4.78 -16.42 -2.74
CA GLU A 485 -5.20 -17.47 -1.82
C GLU A 485 -5.97 -18.59 -2.54
N ARG A 486 -6.94 -18.24 -3.37
CA ARG A 486 -7.70 -19.24 -4.14
C ARG A 486 -6.83 -19.95 -5.17
N PHE A 487 -5.93 -19.23 -5.83
CA PHE A 487 -4.99 -19.79 -6.80
C PHE A 487 -4.08 -20.85 -6.17
N LEU A 488 -3.44 -20.54 -5.03
CA LEU A 488 -2.55 -21.47 -4.33
C LEU A 488 -3.30 -22.64 -3.67
N ALA A 489 -4.58 -22.46 -3.31
CA ALA A 489 -5.41 -23.52 -2.74
C ALA A 489 -5.96 -24.49 -3.80
N SER A 490 -6.04 -24.07 -5.06
CA SER A 490 -6.61 -24.87 -6.13
C SER A 490 -5.64 -25.92 -6.66
N THR A 491 -6.10 -27.18 -6.70
CA THR A 491 -5.36 -28.28 -7.34
C THR A 491 -5.26 -28.13 -8.86
N ALA A 492 -6.11 -27.32 -9.48
CA ALA A 492 -6.08 -27.09 -10.93
C ALA A 492 -4.84 -26.28 -11.36
N PHE A 493 -4.32 -25.44 -10.45
CA PHE A 493 -3.18 -24.54 -10.74
C PHE A 493 -1.88 -24.94 -10.05
N THR A 494 -1.87 -26.00 -9.22
CA THR A 494 -0.66 -26.46 -8.50
C THR A 494 0.49 -26.72 -9.47
N GLU A 495 0.28 -27.48 -10.54
CA GLU A 495 1.34 -27.79 -11.50
C GLU A 495 1.86 -26.54 -12.23
N THR A 496 0.97 -25.61 -12.58
CA THR A 496 1.36 -24.34 -13.22
C THR A 496 2.24 -23.51 -12.29
N TYR A 497 1.90 -23.45 -11.00
CA TYR A 497 2.71 -22.79 -9.98
C TYR A 497 4.06 -23.48 -9.77
N ASP A 498 4.05 -24.80 -9.57
CA ASP A 498 5.25 -25.59 -9.28
C ASP A 498 6.24 -25.58 -10.44
N SER A 499 5.73 -25.68 -11.67
CA SER A 499 6.54 -25.53 -12.89
C SER A 499 7.17 -24.15 -12.97
N ALA A 500 6.40 -23.07 -12.77
CA ALA A 500 6.93 -21.71 -12.76
C ALA A 500 7.98 -21.51 -11.67
N TYR A 501 7.76 -22.07 -10.48
CA TYR A 501 8.71 -22.00 -9.37
C TYR A 501 10.01 -22.71 -9.71
N ARG A 502 9.95 -23.94 -10.22
CA ARG A 502 11.13 -24.72 -10.59
C ARG A 502 11.97 -24.03 -11.65
N GLU A 503 11.31 -23.52 -12.70
CA GLU A 503 11.99 -22.77 -13.77
C GLU A 503 12.71 -21.53 -13.23
N LEU A 504 12.05 -20.76 -12.36
CA LEU A 504 12.63 -19.55 -11.76
C LEU A 504 13.76 -19.88 -10.78
N TYR A 505 13.61 -20.94 -9.99
CA TYR A 505 14.66 -21.42 -9.10
C TYR A 505 15.90 -21.88 -9.88
N GLU A 506 15.70 -22.65 -10.95
CA GLU A 506 16.79 -23.09 -11.83
C GLU A 506 17.48 -21.90 -12.49
N GLN A 507 16.70 -20.97 -13.03
CA GLN A 507 17.20 -19.80 -13.72
C GLN A 507 18.01 -18.89 -12.79
N LEU A 508 17.48 -18.57 -11.60
CA LEU A 508 17.99 -17.49 -10.76
C LEU A 508 18.92 -17.99 -9.64
N PHE A 509 18.60 -19.11 -9.01
CA PHE A 509 19.28 -19.55 -7.79
C PHE A 509 20.25 -20.71 -8.06
N SER A 510 19.78 -21.85 -8.54
CA SER A 510 20.65 -23.03 -8.69
C SER A 510 21.70 -22.90 -9.79
N SER A 511 21.46 -22.04 -10.79
CA SER A 511 22.45 -21.66 -11.80
C SER A 511 23.62 -20.83 -11.24
N GLY A 512 23.47 -20.23 -10.06
CA GLY A 512 24.40 -19.23 -9.51
C GLY A 512 24.15 -17.80 -10.00
N ARG A 513 23.16 -17.56 -10.87
CA ARG A 513 22.89 -16.24 -11.47
C ARG A 513 22.65 -15.14 -10.42
N ALA A 514 21.96 -15.43 -9.33
CA ALA A 514 21.70 -14.44 -8.28
C ALA A 514 22.98 -13.95 -7.59
N LEU A 515 24.02 -14.79 -7.50
CA LEU A 515 25.31 -14.39 -6.95
C LEU A 515 26.10 -13.52 -7.95
N GLU A 516 26.02 -13.83 -9.25
CA GLU A 516 26.60 -12.99 -10.30
C GLU A 516 25.94 -11.61 -10.34
N VAL A 517 24.59 -11.57 -10.29
CA VAL A 517 23.83 -10.32 -10.23
C VAL A 517 24.21 -9.52 -8.99
N LEU A 518 24.43 -10.18 -7.84
CA LEU A 518 24.93 -9.48 -6.64
C LEU A 518 26.29 -8.83 -6.88
N ASP A 519 27.20 -9.49 -7.58
CA ASP A 519 28.52 -8.93 -7.91
C ASP A 519 28.38 -7.71 -8.84
N ASP A 520 27.52 -7.81 -9.86
CA ASP A 520 27.23 -6.71 -10.79
C ASP A 520 26.59 -5.51 -10.08
N VAL A 521 25.60 -5.76 -9.22
CA VAL A 521 24.94 -4.71 -8.43
C VAL A 521 25.93 -4.06 -7.46
N ALA A 522 26.72 -4.85 -6.74
CA ALA A 522 27.72 -4.34 -5.81
C ALA A 522 28.76 -3.44 -6.50
N ALA A 523 29.16 -3.77 -7.74
CA ALA A 523 30.09 -2.97 -8.53
C ALA A 523 29.50 -1.62 -8.98
N SER A 524 28.18 -1.51 -9.10
CA SER A 524 27.49 -0.27 -9.48
C SER A 524 27.25 0.72 -8.33
N ILE A 525 27.49 0.31 -7.07
CA ILE A 525 27.20 1.14 -5.89
C ILE A 525 28.38 2.10 -5.65
N PRO A 526 28.19 3.42 -5.78
CA PRO A 526 29.24 4.38 -5.47
C PRO A 526 29.40 4.54 -3.97
N LEU A 527 30.61 4.89 -3.55
CA LEU A 527 30.89 5.29 -2.17
C LEU A 527 30.49 6.75 -1.95
N SER A 528 30.22 7.11 -0.70
CA SER A 528 29.90 8.49 -0.32
C SER A 528 30.36 8.76 1.12
N ASP A 529 30.16 9.97 1.62
CA ASP A 529 30.45 10.29 3.03
C ASP A 529 29.65 9.36 3.98
N GLY A 530 28.41 9.04 3.62
CA GLY A 530 27.52 8.13 4.34
C GLY A 530 27.71 6.62 4.07
N LEU A 531 28.51 6.21 3.08
CA LEU A 531 28.74 4.78 2.76
C LEU A 531 30.22 4.48 2.50
N THR A 532 30.85 3.82 3.47
CA THR A 532 32.24 3.38 3.36
C THR A 532 32.38 2.04 2.64
N GLU A 533 33.54 1.78 2.05
CA GLU A 533 33.88 0.49 1.42
C GLU A 533 33.66 -0.71 2.37
N GLN A 534 34.05 -0.56 3.64
CA GLN A 534 33.88 -1.62 4.65
C GLN A 534 32.40 -1.90 4.94
N ALA A 535 31.57 -0.86 5.03
CA ALA A 535 30.14 -1.00 5.26
C ALA A 535 29.47 -1.69 4.06
N LEU A 536 29.78 -1.25 2.84
CA LEU A 536 29.30 -1.88 1.61
C LEU A 536 29.70 -3.36 1.53
N ALA A 537 30.97 -3.68 1.77
CA ALA A 537 31.45 -5.06 1.75
C ALA A 537 30.71 -5.95 2.77
N THR A 538 30.36 -5.41 3.93
CA THR A 538 29.61 -6.15 4.96
C THR A 538 28.17 -6.45 4.52
N GLU A 539 27.49 -5.48 3.92
CA GLU A 539 26.13 -5.65 3.36
C GLU A 539 26.12 -6.65 2.21
N VAL A 540 27.10 -6.57 1.30
CA VAL A 540 27.25 -7.50 0.17
C VAL A 540 27.47 -8.94 0.65
N GLU A 541 28.37 -9.16 1.61
CA GLU A 541 28.61 -10.51 2.14
C GLU A 541 27.39 -11.06 2.90
N THR A 542 26.66 -10.19 3.60
CA THR A 542 25.39 -10.57 4.25
C THR A 542 24.35 -11.00 3.22
N MET A 543 24.21 -10.25 2.13
CA MET A 543 23.30 -10.61 1.04
C MET A 543 23.74 -11.90 0.34
N ARG A 544 25.04 -12.08 0.09
CA ARG A 544 25.61 -13.30 -0.50
C ARG A 544 25.25 -14.53 0.32
N ALA A 545 25.46 -14.46 1.64
CA ALA A 545 25.11 -15.55 2.55
C ALA A 545 23.60 -15.85 2.53
N ARG A 546 22.75 -14.82 2.42
CA ARG A 546 21.30 -14.98 2.33
C ARG A 546 20.86 -15.67 1.04
N LEU A 547 21.43 -15.27 -0.10
CA LEU A 547 21.14 -15.88 -1.40
C LEU A 547 21.63 -17.33 -1.46
N GLN A 548 22.80 -17.62 -0.89
CA GLN A 548 23.30 -19.00 -0.79
C GLN A 548 22.37 -19.84 0.11
N ALA A 549 22.00 -19.34 1.28
CA ALA A 549 21.07 -20.04 2.17
C ALA A 549 19.71 -20.31 1.50
N ARG A 550 19.20 -19.35 0.71
CA ARG A 550 17.98 -19.51 -0.08
C ARG A 550 18.12 -20.61 -1.13
N THR A 551 19.27 -20.62 -1.82
CA THR A 551 19.58 -21.62 -2.85
C THR A 551 19.65 -23.02 -2.25
N ASP A 552 20.40 -23.18 -1.15
CA ASP A 552 20.64 -24.45 -0.49
C ASP A 552 19.36 -25.02 0.15
N ALA A 553 18.54 -24.16 0.78
CA ALA A 553 17.32 -24.61 1.45
C ALA A 553 16.28 -25.21 0.49
N LEU A 554 16.24 -24.74 -0.77
CA LEU A 554 15.29 -25.20 -1.78
C LEU A 554 15.83 -26.37 -2.63
N ALA A 555 17.13 -26.66 -2.58
CA ALA A 555 17.78 -27.61 -3.49
C ALA A 555 17.19 -29.02 -3.42
N ASP A 556 16.78 -29.46 -2.22
CA ASP A 556 16.21 -30.78 -1.97
C ASP A 556 14.67 -30.74 -1.80
N ASP A 557 14.02 -29.61 -2.09
CA ASP A 557 12.57 -29.50 -1.98
C ASP A 557 11.87 -30.38 -3.05
N PRO A 558 10.82 -31.16 -2.69
CA PRO A 558 10.11 -32.02 -3.62
C PRO A 558 9.61 -31.32 -4.90
N VAL A 559 9.24 -30.03 -4.82
CA VAL A 559 8.80 -29.26 -5.99
C VAL A 559 9.92 -29.10 -7.02
N MET A 560 11.19 -29.03 -6.59
CA MET A 560 12.33 -28.97 -7.51
C MET A 560 12.59 -30.30 -8.22
N ALA A 561 12.13 -31.42 -7.64
CA ALA A 561 12.44 -32.76 -8.13
C ALA A 561 11.51 -33.27 -9.25
N GLY A 562 10.30 -32.70 -9.41
CA GLY A 562 9.34 -33.16 -10.42
C GLY A 562 8.24 -34.03 -9.86
#